data_AF-A0A842HAD4-F1
#
_entry.id   AF-A0A842HAD4-F1
#
_cell.length_a   1.000
_cell.length_b   1.000
_cell.length_c   1.000
_cell.angle_alpha   90.00
_cell.angle_beta   90.00
_cell.angle_gamma   90.00
#
_symmetry.space_group_name_H-M   'P 1'
#
loop_
_entity.id
_entity.type
_entity.pdbx_description
1 polymer ?
#
loop_
_entity_poly.entity_id
_entity_poly.type
_entity_poly.pdbx_seq_one_letter_code
_entity_poly.pdbx_strand_id
1 'polypeptide(L)'
;MSRKPRSDAKLRNLPPEQKTALVDWLVDEGVSYKEAKSRLEERFGVRTSDGALADFWALECYQLRFRKARGFADQIVDTMREGEDAFDEATLKAVGQRAFQLAVAKEADVNDLATLLKIVGDTAKLKLQRDKLELQEKKAEQDAQKLELQVRELELKLQKVEAEEARRREKAEALKQSMTTEAKSADEVRALALAAVDEILLGKGAGK
;
A
#
# COMPACT_ATOMS: atom_id res chain seq x y z
N MET A 1 41.09 16.00 -35.44
CA MET A 1 40.95 17.25 -36.22
C MET A 1 39.63 17.21 -36.98
N SER A 2 38.60 17.90 -36.50
CA SER A 2 37.31 17.97 -37.20
C SER A 2 37.49 18.86 -38.43
N ARG A 3 37.61 18.26 -39.62
CA ARG A 3 37.65 19.00 -40.88
C ARG A 3 36.33 19.74 -41.00
N LYS A 4 36.40 21.05 -41.26
CA LYS A 4 35.25 21.91 -41.53
C LYS A 4 34.37 21.20 -42.58
N PRO A 5 33.15 20.78 -42.23
CA PRO A 5 32.33 19.98 -43.12
C PRO A 5 32.02 20.79 -44.37
N ARG A 6 32.24 20.19 -45.54
CA ARG A 6 32.25 20.90 -46.82
C ARG A 6 30.90 21.58 -47.08
N SER A 7 30.95 22.84 -47.52
CA SER A 7 29.76 23.68 -47.76
C SER A 7 28.98 23.29 -49.01
N ASP A 8 29.49 22.35 -49.81
CA ASP A 8 28.93 21.83 -51.06
C ASP A 8 28.04 20.59 -50.86
N ALA A 9 27.86 20.12 -49.62
CA ALA A 9 27.03 18.95 -49.35
C ALA A 9 25.59 19.24 -49.78
N LYS A 10 25.15 18.58 -50.87
CA LYS A 10 23.86 18.79 -51.55
C LYS A 10 22.65 18.77 -50.61
N LEU A 11 22.70 17.93 -49.57
CA LEU A 11 21.64 17.81 -48.56
C LEU A 11 21.63 18.92 -47.51
N ARG A 12 22.74 19.65 -47.31
CA ARG A 12 22.79 20.81 -46.40
C ARG A 12 22.12 22.06 -46.97
N ASN A 13 22.22 22.22 -48.29
CA ASN A 13 21.68 23.37 -48.99
C ASN A 13 20.30 23.08 -49.61
N LEU A 14 19.61 22.06 -49.12
CA LEU A 14 18.24 21.79 -49.53
C LEU A 14 17.33 22.98 -49.15
N PRO A 15 16.36 23.33 -50.02
CA PRO A 15 15.29 24.24 -49.64
C PRO A 15 14.62 23.80 -48.33
N PRO A 16 14.15 24.74 -47.49
CA PRO A 16 13.59 24.43 -46.17
C PRO A 16 12.49 23.35 -46.23
N GLU A 17 11.61 23.42 -47.22
CA GLU A 17 10.52 22.45 -47.41
C GLU A 17 11.04 21.03 -47.66
N GLN A 18 12.06 20.87 -48.49
CA GLN A 18 12.66 19.57 -48.80
C GLN A 18 13.44 19.02 -47.60
N LYS A 19 14.07 19.92 -46.84
CA LYS A 19 14.78 19.59 -45.61
C LYS A 19 13.81 19.07 -44.54
N THR A 20 12.68 19.74 -44.36
CA THR A 20 11.62 19.30 -43.43
C THR A 20 11.06 17.95 -43.85
N ALA A 21 10.69 17.77 -45.13
CA ALA A 21 10.19 16.48 -45.62
C ALA A 21 11.19 15.33 -45.39
N LEU A 22 12.48 15.57 -45.62
CA LEU A 22 13.52 14.57 -45.37
C LEU A 22 13.67 14.23 -43.88
N VAL A 23 13.57 15.24 -43.01
CA VAL A 23 13.56 15.04 -41.56
C VAL A 23 12.34 14.22 -41.14
N ASP A 24 11.15 14.55 -41.63
CA ASP A 24 9.91 13.84 -41.29
C ASP A 24 10.01 12.36 -41.69
N TRP A 25 10.51 12.07 -42.89
CA TRP A 25 10.68 10.69 -43.34
C TRP A 25 11.67 9.90 -42.48
N LEU A 26 12.82 10.50 -42.17
CA LEU A 26 13.89 9.81 -41.45
C LEU A 26 13.58 9.69 -39.94
N VAL A 27 13.00 10.73 -39.34
CA VAL A 27 12.80 10.83 -37.88
C VAL A 27 11.43 10.32 -37.46
N ASP A 28 10.36 10.74 -38.14
CA ASP A 28 8.99 10.46 -37.73
C ASP A 28 8.43 9.19 -38.41
N GLU A 29 8.64 9.02 -39.72
CA GLU A 29 8.24 7.81 -40.44
C GLU A 29 9.24 6.65 -40.30
N GLY A 30 10.49 6.94 -39.90
CA GLY A 30 11.54 5.93 -39.69
C GLY A 30 11.94 5.17 -40.96
N VAL A 31 11.86 5.79 -42.13
CA VAL A 31 12.19 5.11 -43.39
C VAL A 31 13.70 4.87 -43.54
N SER A 32 14.07 3.79 -44.23
CA SER A 32 15.49 3.49 -44.50
C SER A 32 16.14 4.53 -45.42
N TYR A 33 17.47 4.66 -45.39
CA TYR A 33 18.20 5.57 -46.29
C TYR A 33 17.95 5.28 -47.78
N LYS A 34 17.78 4.01 -48.14
CA LYS A 34 17.45 3.61 -49.51
C LYS A 34 16.09 4.17 -49.95
N GLU A 35 15.10 4.09 -49.06
CA GLU A 35 13.75 4.60 -49.27
C GLU A 35 13.74 6.13 -49.32
N ALA A 36 14.38 6.80 -48.35
CA ALA A 36 14.51 8.26 -48.33
C ALA A 36 15.19 8.79 -49.60
N LYS A 37 16.20 8.08 -50.10
CA LYS A 37 16.87 8.40 -51.36
C LYS A 37 15.94 8.28 -52.57
N SER A 38 15.14 7.21 -52.65
CA SER A 38 14.13 7.05 -53.72
C SER A 38 13.14 8.21 -53.69
N ARG A 39 12.61 8.54 -52.51
CA ARG A 39 11.65 9.64 -52.32
C ARG A 39 12.24 11.01 -52.65
N LEU A 40 13.49 11.27 -52.30
CA LEU A 40 14.18 12.52 -52.67
C LEU A 40 14.34 12.66 -54.18
N GLU A 41 14.66 11.57 -54.87
CA GLU A 41 14.81 11.57 -56.32
C GLU A 41 13.46 11.70 -57.02
N GLU A 42 12.44 10.95 -56.61
CA GLU A 42 11.11 10.96 -57.23
C GLU A 42 10.37 12.28 -57.01
N ARG A 43 10.41 12.81 -55.78
CA ARG A 43 9.57 13.93 -55.37
C ARG A 43 10.22 15.29 -55.62
N PHE A 44 11.55 15.34 -55.56
CA PHE A 44 12.32 16.58 -55.65
C PHE A 44 13.45 16.54 -56.69
N GLY A 45 13.66 15.42 -57.40
CA GLY A 45 14.75 15.28 -58.37
C GLY A 45 16.15 15.26 -57.74
N VAL A 46 16.26 15.08 -56.42
CA VAL A 46 17.53 15.19 -55.70
C VAL A 46 18.19 13.83 -55.54
N ARG A 47 19.21 13.58 -56.37
CA ARG A 47 20.12 12.44 -56.18
C ARG A 47 21.11 12.68 -55.05
N THR A 48 21.25 11.71 -54.16
CA THR A 48 22.19 11.71 -53.02
C THR A 48 22.84 10.33 -52.79
N SER A 49 23.83 10.26 -51.92
CA SER A 49 24.49 9.04 -51.47
C SER A 49 24.11 8.69 -50.02
N ASP A 50 24.29 7.42 -49.64
CA ASP A 50 23.99 6.94 -48.29
C ASP A 50 24.87 7.63 -47.24
N GLY A 51 26.15 7.92 -47.58
CA GLY A 51 27.05 8.69 -46.71
C GLY A 51 26.58 10.12 -46.50
N ALA A 52 26.03 10.78 -47.52
CA ALA A 52 25.48 12.12 -47.37
C ALA A 52 24.21 12.12 -46.50
N LEU A 53 23.37 11.07 -46.60
CA LEU A 53 22.21 10.89 -45.72
C LEU A 53 22.63 10.62 -44.27
N ALA A 54 23.68 9.83 -44.05
CA ALA A 54 24.24 9.61 -42.72
C ALA A 54 24.79 10.90 -42.09
N ASP A 55 25.49 11.72 -42.87
CA ASP A 55 25.96 13.04 -42.42
C ASP A 55 24.79 13.98 -42.11
N PHE A 56 23.77 14.01 -42.98
CA PHE A 56 22.55 14.78 -42.76
C PHE A 56 21.85 14.35 -41.46
N TRP A 57 21.73 13.03 -41.24
CA TRP A 57 21.15 12.46 -40.04
C TRP A 57 21.89 12.90 -38.77
N ALA A 58 23.22 12.80 -38.77
CA ALA A 58 24.04 13.14 -37.61
C ALA A 58 23.96 14.63 -37.23
N LEU A 59 23.76 15.52 -38.21
CA LEU A 59 23.74 16.96 -38.00
C LEU A 59 22.34 17.50 -37.69
N GLU A 60 21.35 17.12 -38.50
CA GLU A 60 20.01 17.74 -38.48
C GLU A 60 19.01 16.88 -37.69
N CYS A 61 19.02 15.56 -37.92
CA CYS A 61 18.06 14.66 -37.30
C CYS A 61 18.43 14.31 -35.85
N TYR A 62 19.73 14.19 -35.54
CA TYR A 62 20.19 13.80 -34.21
C TYR A 62 19.78 14.80 -33.12
N GLN A 63 19.94 16.10 -33.38
CA GLN A 63 19.56 17.17 -32.45
C GLN A 63 18.04 17.24 -32.24
N LEU A 64 17.25 17.07 -33.31
CA LEU A 64 15.80 17.06 -33.25
C LEU A 64 15.27 15.84 -32.48
N ARG A 65 15.83 14.65 -32.75
CA ARG A 65 15.45 13.42 -32.05
C ARG A 65 15.82 13.48 -30.56
N PHE A 66 16.99 14.03 -30.23
CA PHE A 66 17.37 14.25 -28.83
C PHE A 66 16.46 15.27 -28.13
N ARG A 67 16.10 16.36 -28.80
CA ARG A 67 15.17 17.37 -28.26
C ARG A 67 13.77 16.79 -28.03
N LYS A 68 13.24 16.01 -28.98
CA LYS A 68 11.95 15.31 -28.83
C LYS A 68 12.00 14.31 -27.67
N ALA A 69 13.07 13.51 -27.57
CA ALA A 69 13.27 12.56 -26.47
C ALA A 69 13.38 13.25 -25.10
N ARG A 70 14.10 14.38 -25.03
CA ARG A 70 14.21 15.18 -23.81
C ARG A 70 12.89 15.81 -23.40
N GLY A 71 12.14 16.41 -24.34
CA GLY A 71 10.82 16.99 -24.05
C GLY A 71 9.81 15.94 -23.56
N PHE A 72 9.87 14.72 -24.09
CA PHE A 72 9.07 13.60 -23.58
C PHE A 72 9.49 13.18 -22.17
N ALA A 73 10.80 13.14 -21.87
CA ALA A 73 11.28 12.85 -20.53
C ALA A 73 10.87 13.94 -19.53
N ASP A 74 10.93 15.22 -19.92
CA ASP A 74 10.49 16.34 -19.10
C ASP A 74 8.98 16.25 -18.81
N GLN A 75 8.15 15.90 -19.79
CA GLN A 75 6.70 15.65 -19.59
C GLN A 75 6.42 14.52 -18.58
N ILE A 76 7.22 13.44 -18.62
CA ILE A 76 7.09 12.36 -17.63
C ILE A 76 7.44 12.86 -16.23
N VAL A 77 8.51 13.65 -16.09
CA VAL A 77 8.93 14.23 -14.81
C VAL A 77 7.87 15.19 -14.26
N ASP A 78 7.27 16.04 -15.10
CA ASP A 78 6.20 16.94 -14.69
C ASP A 78 4.96 16.16 -14.23
N THR A 79 4.57 15.11 -14.97
CA THR A 79 3.48 14.21 -14.58
C THR A 79 3.75 13.52 -13.23
N MET A 80 5.00 13.09 -12.99
CA MET A 80 5.41 12.48 -11.72
C MET A 80 5.46 13.47 -10.55
N ARG A 81 5.66 14.77 -10.82
CA ARG A 81 5.68 15.82 -9.79
C ARG A 81 4.29 16.23 -9.31
N GLU A 82 3.30 16.11 -10.19
CA GLU A 82 1.92 16.50 -9.91
C GLU A 82 1.12 15.38 -9.20
N GLY A 83 1.56 14.12 -9.30
CA GLY A 83 0.94 12.98 -8.62
C GLY A 83 1.47 12.76 -7.19
N GLU A 84 0.57 12.54 -6.23
CA GLU A 84 0.93 12.18 -4.83
C GLU A 84 1.63 10.81 -4.72
N ASP A 85 1.44 9.92 -5.70
CA ASP A 85 2.14 8.64 -5.81
C ASP A 85 3.19 8.70 -6.93
N ALA A 86 4.40 8.18 -6.65
CA ALA A 86 5.57 8.23 -7.53
C ALA A 86 5.41 7.51 -8.91
N PHE A 87 4.25 6.91 -9.18
CA PHE A 87 3.85 6.32 -10.46
C PHE A 87 2.33 6.43 -10.62
N ASP A 88 1.83 7.65 -10.84
CA ASP A 88 0.42 7.88 -11.14
C ASP A 88 -0.02 7.14 -12.44
N GLU A 89 -1.32 6.92 -12.60
CA GLU A 89 -1.93 6.22 -13.73
C GLU A 89 -1.52 6.86 -15.08
N ALA A 90 -1.32 8.18 -15.09
CA ALA A 90 -0.81 8.92 -16.25
C ALA A 90 0.61 8.48 -16.65
N THR A 91 1.50 8.27 -15.68
CA THR A 91 2.87 7.78 -15.90
C THR A 91 2.88 6.36 -16.43
N LEU A 92 2.03 5.48 -15.87
CA LEU A 92 1.89 4.10 -16.35
C LEU A 92 1.34 4.04 -17.78
N LYS A 93 0.39 4.92 -18.14
CA LYS A 93 -0.10 5.08 -19.51
C LYS A 93 0.99 5.58 -20.46
N ALA A 94 1.79 6.56 -20.05
CA ALA A 94 2.90 7.06 -20.85
C ALA A 94 3.97 5.98 -21.11
N VAL A 95 4.32 5.21 -20.08
CA VAL A 95 5.22 4.05 -20.19
C VAL A 95 4.65 2.97 -21.11
N GLY A 96 3.36 2.64 -20.95
CA GLY A 96 2.67 1.67 -21.81
C GLY A 96 2.59 2.11 -23.28
N GLN A 97 2.32 3.39 -23.53
CA GLN A 97 2.32 3.96 -24.88
C GLN A 97 3.72 3.93 -25.50
N ARG A 98 4.76 4.20 -24.71
CA ARG A 98 6.15 4.12 -25.19
C ARG A 98 6.57 2.68 -25.49
N ALA A 99 6.20 1.74 -24.63
CA ALA A 99 6.40 0.31 -24.87
C ALA A 99 5.70 -0.14 -26.16
N PHE A 100 4.48 0.31 -26.40
CA PHE A 100 3.75 0.03 -27.64
C PHE A 100 4.45 0.60 -28.88
N GLN A 101 4.88 1.87 -28.83
CA GLN A 101 5.64 2.49 -29.93
C GLN A 101 6.94 1.74 -30.24
N LEU A 102 7.64 1.27 -29.21
CA LEU A 102 8.82 0.43 -29.39
C LEU A 102 8.43 -0.90 -30.04
N ALA A 103 7.43 -1.62 -29.52
CA ALA A 103 7.00 -2.90 -30.09
C ALA A 103 6.57 -2.82 -31.57
N VAL A 104 6.03 -1.69 -32.01
CA VAL A 104 5.64 -1.44 -33.41
C VAL A 104 6.85 -1.06 -34.29
N ALA A 105 7.90 -0.48 -33.72
CA ALA A 105 9.10 -0.13 -34.46
C ALA A 105 9.88 -1.40 -34.85
N LYS A 106 10.23 -1.52 -36.15
CA LYS A 106 10.88 -2.71 -36.74
C LYS A 106 12.25 -3.10 -36.14
N GLU A 107 12.82 -2.30 -35.24
CA GLU A 107 14.13 -2.48 -34.63
C GLU A 107 14.11 -2.35 -33.10
N ALA A 108 12.99 -2.60 -32.43
CA ALA A 108 12.97 -2.51 -30.97
C ALA A 108 13.77 -3.63 -30.29
N ASP A 109 14.60 -3.21 -29.33
CA ASP A 109 15.27 -4.12 -28.41
C ASP A 109 14.22 -4.75 -27.47
N VAL A 110 14.12 -6.07 -27.53
CA VAL A 110 13.19 -6.87 -26.72
C VAL A 110 13.46 -6.68 -25.22
N ASN A 111 14.71 -6.38 -24.82
CA ASN A 111 15.08 -6.17 -23.43
C ASN A 111 14.52 -4.85 -22.88
N ASP A 112 14.51 -3.79 -23.69
CA ASP A 112 13.92 -2.50 -23.32
C ASP A 112 12.41 -2.65 -23.11
N LEU A 113 11.75 -3.39 -24.00
CA LEU A 113 10.32 -3.68 -23.89
C LEU A 113 9.99 -4.50 -22.63
N ALA A 114 10.78 -5.55 -22.35
CA ALA A 114 10.61 -6.37 -21.16
C ALA A 114 10.81 -5.56 -19.87
N THR A 115 11.76 -4.62 -19.86
CA THR A 115 12.02 -3.76 -18.71
C THR A 115 10.85 -2.82 -18.44
N LEU A 116 10.30 -2.17 -19.47
CA LEU A 116 9.14 -1.29 -19.33
C LEU A 116 7.90 -2.04 -18.83
N LEU A 117 7.62 -3.22 -19.37
CA LEU A 117 6.50 -4.05 -18.93
C LEU A 117 6.67 -4.55 -17.49
N LYS A 118 7.91 -4.87 -17.09
CA LYS A 118 8.23 -5.26 -15.71
C LYS A 118 7.94 -4.13 -14.73
N ILE A 119 8.33 -2.89 -15.06
CA ILE A 119 8.04 -1.72 -14.21
C ILE A 119 6.52 -1.57 -14.02
N VAL A 120 5.73 -1.66 -15.10
CA VAL A 120 4.26 -1.60 -15.01
C VAL A 120 3.70 -2.71 -14.12
N GLY A 121 4.20 -3.94 -14.27
CA GLY A 121 3.77 -5.08 -13.46
C GLY A 121 4.15 -4.96 -11.98
N ASP A 122 5.36 -4.49 -11.68
CA ASP A 122 5.85 -4.30 -10.32
C ASP A 122 5.07 -3.19 -9.59
N THR A 123 4.71 -2.10 -10.29
CA THR A 123 3.86 -1.04 -9.71
C THR A 123 2.45 -1.56 -9.38
N ALA A 124 1.83 -2.34 -10.27
CA ALA A 124 0.53 -2.94 -10.00
C ALA A 124 0.57 -3.90 -8.79
N LYS A 125 1.67 -4.66 -8.65
CA LYS A 125 1.89 -5.55 -7.53
C LYS A 125 2.05 -4.79 -6.21
N LEU A 126 2.79 -3.68 -6.21
CA LEU A 126 2.96 -2.81 -5.04
C LEU A 126 1.61 -2.23 -4.59
N LYS A 127 0.76 -1.79 -5.52
CA LYS A 127 -0.59 -1.32 -5.21
C LYS A 127 -1.43 -2.40 -4.52
N LEU A 128 -1.46 -3.61 -5.07
CA LEU A 128 -2.14 -4.75 -4.44
C LEU A 128 -1.57 -5.10 -3.05
N GLN A 129 -0.27 -4.94 -2.84
CA GLN A 129 0.35 -5.16 -1.54
C GLN A 129 -0.08 -4.09 -0.53
N ARG A 130 -0.12 -2.81 -0.93
CA ARG A 130 -0.61 -1.70 -0.10
C ARG A 130 -2.06 -1.91 0.30
N ASP A 131 -2.93 -2.22 -0.66
CA ASP A 131 -4.36 -2.47 -0.40
C ASP A 131 -4.57 -3.66 0.57
N LYS A 132 -3.74 -4.72 0.45
CA LYS A 132 -3.76 -5.85 1.38
C LYS A 132 -3.32 -5.43 2.79
N LEU A 133 -2.31 -4.59 2.89
CA LEU A 133 -1.78 -4.10 4.17
C LEU A 133 -2.83 -3.26 4.89
N GLU A 134 -3.47 -2.31 4.19
CA GLU A 134 -4.58 -1.51 4.75
C GLU A 134 -5.75 -2.38 5.23
N LEU A 135 -6.08 -3.44 4.47
CA LEU A 135 -7.14 -4.36 4.87
C LEU A 135 -6.75 -5.21 6.09
N GLN A 136 -5.48 -5.57 6.22
CA GLN A 136 -4.94 -6.26 7.39
C GLN A 136 -4.94 -5.36 8.62
N GLU A 137 -4.54 -4.10 8.48
CA GLU A 137 -4.59 -3.11 9.56
C GLU A 137 -6.02 -2.92 10.08
N LYS A 138 -6.99 -2.71 9.18
CA LYS A 138 -8.41 -2.60 9.56
C LYS A 138 -8.94 -3.83 10.27
N LYS A 139 -8.52 -5.03 9.84
CA LYS A 139 -8.90 -6.28 10.52
C LYS A 139 -8.28 -6.37 11.90
N ALA A 140 -6.99 -6.05 12.03
CA ALA A 140 -6.30 -6.05 13.32
C ALA A 140 -6.96 -5.06 14.30
N GLU A 141 -7.36 -3.88 13.82
CA GLU A 141 -8.07 -2.89 14.62
C GLU A 141 -9.46 -3.38 15.09
N GLN A 142 -10.23 -4.00 14.18
CA GLN A 142 -11.51 -4.62 14.53
C GLN A 142 -11.36 -5.76 15.56
N ASP A 143 -10.33 -6.59 15.40
CA ASP A 143 -10.07 -7.70 16.32
C ASP A 143 -9.60 -7.18 17.69
N ALA A 144 -8.80 -6.11 17.72
CA ALA A 144 -8.42 -5.43 18.96
C ALA A 144 -9.64 -4.87 19.70
N GLN A 145 -10.55 -4.20 19.00
CA GLN A 145 -11.80 -3.69 19.60
C GLN A 145 -12.69 -4.83 20.14
N LYS A 146 -12.79 -5.95 19.41
CA LYS A 146 -13.55 -7.13 19.89
C LYS A 146 -12.92 -7.72 21.15
N LEU A 147 -11.60 -7.85 21.18
CA LEU A 147 -10.85 -8.33 22.35
C LEU A 147 -11.07 -7.42 23.55
N GLU A 148 -11.03 -6.10 23.36
CA GLU A 148 -11.29 -5.13 24.43
C GLU A 148 -12.70 -5.29 25.03
N LEU A 149 -13.72 -5.46 24.18
CA LEU A 149 -15.08 -5.73 24.63
C LEU A 149 -15.19 -7.05 25.40
N GLN A 150 -14.53 -8.11 24.92
CA GLN A 150 -14.52 -9.41 25.60
C GLN A 150 -13.82 -9.35 26.97
N VAL A 151 -12.69 -8.66 27.06
CA VAL A 151 -11.97 -8.45 28.32
C VAL A 151 -12.89 -7.72 29.31
N ARG A 152 -13.53 -6.63 28.88
CA ARG A 152 -14.47 -5.87 29.72
C ARG A 152 -15.67 -6.71 30.18
N GLU A 153 -16.21 -7.57 29.31
CA GLU A 153 -17.28 -8.49 29.70
C GLU A 153 -16.82 -9.52 30.75
N LEU A 154 -15.61 -10.05 30.61
CA LEU A 154 -15.03 -10.99 31.56
C LEU A 154 -14.74 -10.32 32.90
N GLU A 155 -14.24 -9.09 32.92
CA GLU A 155 -14.05 -8.30 34.14
C GLU A 155 -15.36 -8.08 34.88
N LEU A 156 -16.44 -7.72 34.16
CA LEU A 156 -17.77 -7.56 34.77
C LEU A 156 -18.31 -8.88 35.32
N LYS A 157 -18.04 -10.02 34.65
CA LYS A 157 -18.41 -11.34 35.16
C LYS A 157 -17.62 -11.69 36.42
N LEU A 158 -16.31 -11.41 36.43
CA LEU A 158 -15.45 -11.67 37.58
C LEU A 158 -15.91 -10.87 38.80
N GLN A 159 -16.19 -9.58 38.65
CA GLN A 159 -16.72 -8.74 39.73
C GLN A 159 -18.05 -9.26 40.29
N LYS A 160 -18.93 -9.79 39.42
CA LYS A 160 -20.19 -10.40 39.87
C LYS A 160 -19.96 -11.67 40.69
N VAL A 161 -19.04 -12.52 40.26
CA VAL A 161 -18.66 -13.74 40.99
C VAL A 161 -18.05 -13.38 42.34
N GLU A 162 -17.12 -12.43 42.38
CA GLU A 162 -16.48 -11.96 43.62
C GLU A 162 -17.50 -11.37 44.60
N ALA A 163 -18.44 -10.56 44.11
CA ALA A 163 -19.51 -10.00 44.94
C ALA A 163 -20.47 -11.09 45.46
N GLU A 164 -20.77 -12.12 44.68
CA GLU A 164 -21.58 -13.25 45.12
C GLU A 164 -20.85 -14.10 46.17
N GLU A 165 -19.56 -14.35 45.98
CA GLU A 165 -18.72 -15.05 46.95
C GLU A 165 -18.61 -14.29 48.27
N ALA A 166 -18.42 -12.96 48.22
CA ALA A 166 -18.41 -12.12 49.43
C ALA A 166 -19.74 -12.23 50.19
N ARG A 167 -20.88 -12.12 49.49
CA ARG A 167 -22.21 -12.32 50.10
C ARG A 167 -22.40 -13.71 50.69
N ARG A 168 -21.87 -14.76 50.04
CA ARG A 168 -21.92 -16.13 50.56
C ARG A 168 -21.09 -16.28 51.84
N ARG A 169 -19.91 -15.64 51.90
CA ARG A 169 -19.05 -15.63 53.09
C ARG A 169 -19.73 -14.90 54.25
N GLU A 170 -20.27 -13.70 54.02
CA GLU A 170 -21.01 -12.95 55.04
C GLU A 170 -22.20 -13.74 55.58
N LYS A 171 -22.99 -14.38 54.71
CA LYS A 171 -24.11 -15.25 55.14
C LYS A 171 -23.63 -16.46 55.94
N ALA A 172 -22.53 -17.09 55.54
CA ALA A 172 -21.98 -18.23 56.27
C ALA A 172 -21.45 -17.82 57.65
N GLU A 173 -20.84 -16.64 57.77
CA GLU A 173 -20.40 -16.08 59.04
C GLU A 173 -21.58 -15.69 59.94
N ALA A 174 -22.60 -15.04 59.39
CA ALA A 174 -23.83 -14.72 60.12
C ALA A 174 -24.54 -15.98 60.65
N LEU A 175 -24.59 -17.05 59.85
CA LEU A 175 -25.15 -18.33 60.27
C LEU A 175 -24.33 -18.99 61.39
N LYS A 176 -22.99 -18.91 61.33
CA LYS A 176 -22.12 -19.39 62.43
C LYS A 176 -22.34 -18.59 63.71
N GLN A 177 -22.49 -17.27 63.60
CA GLN A 177 -22.79 -16.41 64.75
C GLN A 177 -24.16 -16.72 65.36
N SER A 178 -25.21 -16.93 64.55
CA SER A 178 -26.54 -17.26 65.06
C SER A 178 -26.58 -18.64 65.76
N MET A 179 -25.90 -19.65 65.18
CA MET A 179 -25.80 -20.98 65.81
C MET A 179 -25.03 -20.95 67.14
N THR A 180 -23.98 -20.12 67.24
CA THR A 180 -23.22 -19.99 68.50
C THR A 180 -23.98 -19.21 69.58
N THR A 181 -24.83 -18.24 69.21
CA THR A 181 -25.73 -17.58 70.17
C THR A 181 -26.86 -18.49 70.63
N GLU A 182 -27.44 -19.31 69.74
CA GLU A 182 -28.45 -20.29 70.10
C GLU A 182 -27.89 -21.40 71.00
N ALA A 183 -26.68 -21.89 70.72
CA ALA A 183 -26.01 -22.88 71.60
C ALA A 183 -25.73 -22.33 73.00
N LYS A 184 -25.30 -21.06 73.10
CA LYS A 184 -25.14 -20.37 74.40
C LYS A 184 -26.49 -20.21 75.11
N SER A 185 -27.56 -19.89 74.39
CA SER A 185 -28.90 -19.83 74.97
C SER A 185 -29.41 -21.20 75.45
N ALA A 186 -29.06 -22.28 74.76
CA ALA A 186 -29.43 -23.64 75.17
C ALA A 186 -28.69 -24.06 76.46
N ASP A 187 -27.41 -23.69 76.59
CA ASP A 187 -26.65 -23.89 77.83
C ASP A 187 -27.17 -22.99 78.97
N GLU A 188 -27.59 -21.77 78.69
CA GLU A 188 -28.26 -20.88 79.65
C GLU A 188 -29.63 -21.44 80.11
N VAL A 189 -30.42 -22.00 79.20
CA VAL A 189 -31.68 -22.69 79.53
C VAL A 189 -31.42 -23.94 80.36
N ARG A 190 -30.32 -24.66 80.10
CA ARG A 190 -29.91 -25.83 80.88
C ARG A 190 -29.41 -25.44 82.27
N ALA A 191 -28.70 -24.31 82.39
CA ALA A 191 -28.24 -23.75 83.65
C ALA A 191 -29.43 -23.23 84.50
N LEU A 192 -30.41 -22.58 83.87
CA LEU A 192 -31.65 -22.17 84.54
C LEU A 192 -32.50 -23.37 84.97
N ALA A 193 -32.57 -24.43 84.15
CA ALA A 193 -33.24 -25.67 84.52
C ALA A 193 -32.56 -26.37 85.70
N LEU A 194 -31.22 -26.39 85.75
CA LEU A 194 -30.47 -26.94 86.89
C LEU A 194 -30.65 -26.09 88.17
N ALA A 195 -30.64 -24.76 88.06
CA ALA A 195 -30.88 -23.87 89.19
C ALA A 195 -32.31 -24.03 89.75
N ALA A 196 -33.32 -24.19 88.89
CA ALA A 196 -34.69 -24.45 89.30
C ALA A 196 -34.85 -25.82 89.98
N VAL A 197 -34.09 -26.83 89.56
CA VAL A 197 -34.06 -28.15 90.20
C VAL A 197 -33.41 -28.08 91.60
N ASP A 198 -32.31 -27.33 91.74
CA ASP A 198 -31.66 -27.12 93.04
C ASP A 198 -32.53 -26.30 94.01
N GLU A 199 -33.27 -25.31 93.53
CA GLU A 199 -34.22 -24.54 94.36
C GLU A 199 -35.39 -25.41 94.85
N ILE A 200 -35.87 -26.35 94.02
CA ILE A 200 -36.91 -27.33 94.42
C ILE A 200 -36.35 -28.36 95.41
N LEU A 201 -35.08 -28.75 95.29
CA LEU A 201 -34.43 -29.69 96.19
C LEU A 201 -34.06 -29.06 97.55
N LEU A 202 -33.66 -27.78 97.57
CA LEU A 202 -33.29 -27.05 98.78
C LEU A 202 -34.51 -26.39 99.46
N GLY A 203 -35.57 -26.07 98.73
CA GLY A 203 -36.83 -25.53 99.26
C GLY A 203 -37.72 -26.52 100.02
N LYS A 204 -37.39 -27.83 100.02
CA LYS A 204 -38.10 -28.85 100.81
C LYS A 204 -37.51 -29.11 102.21
N GLY A 205 -36.51 -28.34 102.64
CA GLY A 205 -35.79 -28.58 103.91
C GLY A 205 -36.11 -27.65 105.09
N ALA A 206 -36.93 -26.60 104.93
CA ALA A 206 -37.27 -25.67 106.01
C ALA A 206 -38.74 -25.83 106.43
N GLY A 207 -39.00 -26.87 107.21
CA GLY A 207 -40.34 -27.15 107.71
C GLY A 207 -40.39 -28.33 108.68
N LYS A 208 -39.67 -28.22 109.80
CA LYS A 208 -40.05 -28.73 111.12
C LYS A 208 -39.03 -28.34 112.18
#